data_AF-A0A067Z4R6-F1
#
_entry.id   AF-A0A067Z4R6-F1
#
_cell.length_a   1.000
_cell.length_b   1.000
_cell.length_c   1.000
_cell.angle_alpha   90.00
_cell.angle_beta   90.00
_cell.angle_gamma   90.00
#
_symmetry.space_group_name_H-M   'P 1'
#
loop_
_entity.id
_entity.type
_entity.pdbx_description
1 polymer ?
#
loop_
_entity_poly.entity_id
_entity_poly.type
_entity_poly.pdbx_seq_one_letter_code
_entity_poly.pdbx_strand_id
1 'polypeptide(L)'
;MANITTVVGASGQTFAVTVSGGQTQLLAQQYQTAVSTLHASGGLDSYDLVPGSNGATGTTTGQGLISQGGDYTVSGGTTQYIAVGSYSTTGEDSLNSAVSLDLSGSTVKNVSVLAGDFAGVSVTAGNQDGTFIGGVGNNTFNGANSTGNWTIATGDGNDTVTGTNGNDTISTGEGNNLIKLGTGTNVVRSEGQDTIDGTTGTDTVTLLGGSSVVTLGANATVYDTTSHNTVSGGNNSFITGGSSSTYFSTGNLSTVSGGLNDTISASADIWQIRGTANSITASGALTFLNGTGATTVSAGTSTLFGASGLDLMLVGGSASSANLFVGGDGSETVSAASSNGTLHAFAGTGDETIIGGSAADTLVGGSGAATLTGGSGAANLFALNKGSAGGDYTITDFGSAAGNLMALYQYGLQNNDGLASVLSNATVAGGNTTIELSDNSKITFVGITDLNASNFTLS
;
A
#
# COMPACT_ATOMS: atom_id res chain seq x y z
N MET A 1 2.49 8.23 27.12
CA MET A 1 2.57 8.34 28.61
C MET A 1 3.52 7.27 29.08
N ALA A 2 4.60 7.66 29.77
CA ALA A 2 5.55 6.71 30.34
C ALA A 2 4.99 6.08 31.62
N ASN A 3 5.18 4.78 31.78
CA ASN A 3 4.83 4.01 32.97
C ASN A 3 6.10 3.40 33.56
N ILE A 4 6.08 3.14 34.87
CA ILE A 4 7.16 2.40 35.51
C ILE A 4 6.78 0.92 35.62
N THR A 5 7.64 0.06 35.10
CA THR A 5 7.60 -1.38 35.34
C THR A 5 8.63 -1.72 36.41
N THR A 6 8.24 -2.48 37.42
CA THR A 6 9.14 -2.92 38.50
C THR A 6 9.44 -4.41 38.41
N VAL A 7 10.70 -4.80 38.49
CA VAL A 7 11.14 -6.21 38.52
C VAL A 7 11.94 -6.50 39.78
N VAL A 8 12.13 -7.80 40.07
CA VAL A 8 12.97 -8.22 41.19
C VAL A 8 14.43 -7.89 40.84
N GLY A 9 15.08 -7.13 41.72
CA GLY A 9 16.48 -6.74 41.65
C GLY A 9 17.40 -7.68 42.45
N ALA A 10 18.70 -7.39 42.47
CA ALA A 10 19.66 -8.21 43.20
C ALA A 10 19.33 -8.19 44.70
N SER A 11 19.40 -9.36 45.34
CA SER A 11 19.04 -9.55 46.75
C SER A 11 17.57 -9.23 47.08
N GLY A 12 16.66 -9.31 46.11
CA GLY A 12 15.21 -9.14 46.30
C GLY A 12 14.73 -7.69 46.37
N GLN A 13 15.61 -6.73 46.05
CA GLN A 13 15.24 -5.31 45.99
C GLN A 13 14.28 -5.03 44.82
N THR A 14 13.62 -3.86 44.83
CA THR A 14 12.80 -3.42 43.69
C THR A 14 13.68 -2.68 42.68
N PHE A 15 13.56 -3.06 41.41
CA PHE A 15 14.26 -2.45 40.30
C PHE A 15 13.24 -1.84 39.34
N ALA A 16 13.27 -0.51 39.17
CA ALA A 16 12.33 0.25 38.37
C ALA A 16 12.89 0.49 36.96
N VAL A 17 12.03 0.37 35.95
CA VAL A 17 12.35 0.61 34.54
C VAL A 17 11.23 1.43 33.91
N THR A 18 11.58 2.56 33.30
CA THR A 18 10.62 3.40 32.57
C THR A 18 10.32 2.82 31.19
N VAL A 19 9.04 2.59 30.89
CA VAL A 19 8.58 2.12 29.57
C VAL A 19 7.52 3.04 29.00
N SER A 20 7.49 3.20 27.68
CA SER A 20 6.49 4.02 26.99
C SER A 20 6.02 3.39 25.68
N GLY A 21 4.74 3.55 25.38
CA GLY A 21 4.07 2.87 24.27
C GLY A 21 3.29 1.60 24.67
N GLY A 22 2.28 1.24 23.88
CA GLY A 22 1.40 0.11 24.19
C GLY A 22 2.10 -1.25 24.10
N GLN A 23 2.93 -1.47 23.07
CA GLN A 23 3.61 -2.75 22.86
C GLN A 23 4.74 -2.98 23.86
N THR A 24 5.56 -1.96 24.14
CA THR A 24 6.60 -2.04 25.18
C THR A 24 6.00 -2.37 26.54
N GLN A 25 4.86 -1.77 26.90
CA GLN A 25 4.16 -2.04 28.15
C GLN A 25 3.70 -3.51 28.26
N LEU A 26 3.15 -4.07 27.18
CA LEU A 26 2.73 -5.48 27.13
C LEU A 26 3.92 -6.42 27.29
N LEU A 27 5.02 -6.17 26.56
CA LEU A 27 6.23 -6.97 26.64
C LEU A 27 6.92 -6.83 28.00
N ALA A 28 6.89 -5.65 28.61
CA ALA A 28 7.44 -5.41 29.95
C ALA A 28 6.65 -6.19 31.02
N GLN A 29 5.33 -6.30 30.89
CA GLN A 29 4.51 -7.15 31.78
C GLN A 29 4.82 -8.64 31.63
N GLN A 30 5.07 -9.09 30.39
CA GLN A 30 5.50 -10.48 30.13
C GLN A 30 6.88 -10.76 30.76
N TYR A 31 7.83 -9.85 30.56
CA TYR A 31 9.15 -9.90 31.19
C TYR A 31 9.02 -9.99 32.72
N GLN A 32 8.25 -9.09 33.33
CA GLN A 32 8.04 -9.05 34.79
C GLN A 32 7.43 -10.35 35.31
N THR A 33 6.42 -10.89 34.61
CA THR A 33 5.76 -12.15 34.98
C THR A 33 6.73 -13.33 34.92
N ALA A 34 7.57 -13.40 33.88
CA ALA A 34 8.57 -14.46 33.74
C ALA A 34 9.63 -14.40 34.85
N VAL A 35 10.21 -13.22 35.09
CA VAL A 35 11.22 -13.00 36.13
C VAL A 35 10.66 -13.29 37.52
N SER A 36 9.46 -12.81 37.85
CA SER A 36 8.83 -13.06 39.16
C SER A 36 8.52 -14.54 39.40
N THR A 37 8.08 -15.27 38.37
CA THR A 37 7.82 -16.73 38.46
C THR A 37 9.11 -17.52 38.70
N LEU A 38 10.19 -17.19 37.99
CA LEU A 38 11.49 -17.81 38.18
C LEU A 38 12.06 -17.50 39.57
N HIS A 39 11.92 -16.26 40.03
CA HIS A 39 12.35 -15.86 41.37
C HIS A 39 11.59 -16.64 42.46
N ALA A 40 10.26 -16.72 42.37
CA ALA A 40 9.43 -17.43 43.35
C ALA A 40 9.71 -18.94 43.43
N SER A 41 10.20 -19.54 42.34
CA SER A 41 10.59 -20.97 42.29
C SER A 41 12.05 -21.23 42.66
N GLY A 42 12.83 -20.19 42.98
CA GLY A 42 14.27 -20.31 43.25
C GLY A 42 15.11 -20.65 42.01
N GLY A 43 14.56 -20.47 40.81
CA GLY A 43 15.20 -20.78 39.53
C GLY A 43 15.93 -19.58 38.89
N LEU A 44 16.10 -18.48 39.62
CA LEU A 44 16.65 -17.22 39.14
C LEU A 44 17.83 -16.77 40.02
N ASP A 45 18.97 -16.53 39.39
CA ASP A 45 20.11 -15.85 40.02
C ASP A 45 20.23 -14.43 39.46
N SER A 46 19.98 -13.43 40.31
CA SER A 46 20.04 -12.01 39.95
C SER A 46 21.32 -11.36 40.46
N TYR A 47 22.03 -10.63 39.60
CA TYR A 47 23.29 -9.97 39.92
C TYR A 47 23.42 -8.63 39.19
N ASP A 48 24.17 -7.71 39.81
CA ASP A 48 24.51 -6.44 39.19
C ASP A 48 25.62 -6.63 38.14
N LEU A 49 25.38 -6.08 36.96
CA LEU A 49 26.41 -5.98 35.92
C LEU A 49 27.27 -4.75 36.20
N VAL A 50 28.57 -4.87 35.91
CA VAL A 50 29.52 -3.75 35.98
C VAL A 50 29.98 -3.36 34.57
N PRO A 51 30.34 -2.08 34.33
CA PRO A 51 30.91 -1.69 33.05
C PRO A 51 32.11 -2.57 32.68
N GLY A 52 32.17 -3.01 31.44
CA GLY A 52 33.12 -3.98 30.92
C GLY A 52 32.51 -5.37 30.73
N SER A 53 33.36 -6.41 30.88
CA SER A 53 32.99 -7.79 30.58
C SER A 53 32.31 -8.47 31.75
N ASN A 54 31.15 -9.04 31.48
CA ASN A 54 30.35 -9.83 32.42
C ASN A 54 30.15 -11.23 31.85
N GLY A 55 30.34 -12.25 32.69
CA GLY A 55 30.13 -13.65 32.33
C GLY A 55 29.65 -14.42 33.55
N ALA A 56 28.36 -14.72 33.60
CA ALA A 56 27.81 -15.43 34.74
C ALA A 56 28.17 -16.92 34.68
N THR A 57 28.84 -17.38 35.73
CA THR A 57 29.24 -18.78 35.90
C THR A 57 28.18 -19.50 36.74
N GLY A 58 27.35 -20.34 36.13
CA GLY A 58 26.27 -21.06 36.81
C GLY A 58 25.54 -22.04 35.88
N THR A 59 24.53 -22.73 36.42
CA THR A 59 23.64 -23.64 35.66
C THR A 59 22.17 -23.20 35.68
N THR A 60 21.88 -22.19 36.49
CA THR A 60 20.59 -21.55 36.75
C THR A 60 20.37 -20.39 35.78
N THR A 61 19.12 -19.95 35.65
CA THR A 61 18.79 -18.81 34.79
C THR A 61 19.30 -17.52 35.44
N GLY A 62 20.14 -16.77 34.72
CA GLY A 62 20.70 -15.52 35.19
C GLY A 62 19.88 -14.29 34.80
N GLN A 63 19.78 -13.33 35.72
CA GLN A 63 19.30 -11.97 35.49
C GLN A 63 20.41 -10.95 35.77
N GLY A 64 20.80 -10.19 34.76
CA GLY A 64 21.72 -9.05 34.92
C GLY A 64 20.97 -7.75 35.16
N LEU A 65 21.48 -6.88 36.03
CA LEU A 65 20.89 -5.56 36.32
C LEU A 65 21.91 -4.46 36.05
N ILE A 66 21.52 -3.44 35.28
CA ILE A 66 22.35 -2.27 34.94
C ILE A 66 21.70 -1.03 35.53
N SER A 67 22.34 -0.46 36.56
CA SER A 67 21.81 0.69 37.32
C SER A 67 22.57 2.00 37.09
N GLN A 68 23.54 2.01 36.16
CA GLN A 68 24.35 3.17 35.83
C GLN A 68 24.74 3.13 34.34
N GLY A 69 25.08 4.29 33.78
CA GLY A 69 25.57 4.38 32.41
C GLY A 69 26.94 3.71 32.21
N GLY A 70 27.21 3.28 30.98
CA GLY A 70 28.48 2.64 30.60
C GLY A 70 28.34 1.58 29.52
N ASP A 71 29.48 0.98 29.16
CA ASP A 71 29.57 -0.11 28.19
C ASP A 71 29.61 -1.46 28.91
N TYR A 72 28.78 -2.41 28.49
CA TYR A 72 28.62 -3.72 29.09
C TYR A 72 28.72 -4.79 28.02
N THR A 73 29.52 -5.82 28.24
CA THR A 73 29.51 -7.04 27.43
C THR A 73 28.98 -8.18 28.28
N VAL A 74 28.02 -8.94 27.76
CA VAL A 74 27.50 -10.15 28.42
C VAL A 74 27.83 -11.36 27.56
N SER A 75 28.54 -12.31 28.17
CA SER A 75 29.00 -13.53 27.50
C SER A 75 28.62 -14.79 28.26
N GLY A 76 28.62 -15.92 27.55
CA GLY A 76 28.30 -17.23 28.13
C GLY A 76 26.81 -17.58 28.10
N GLY A 77 26.45 -18.66 28.81
CA GLY A 77 25.21 -19.40 28.55
C GLY A 77 24.13 -19.34 29.62
N THR A 78 24.17 -18.38 30.54
CA THR A 78 23.23 -18.34 31.70
C THR A 78 22.35 -17.09 31.74
N THR A 79 22.85 -15.92 31.34
CA THR A 79 22.12 -14.65 31.37
C THR A 79 21.02 -14.61 30.30
N GLN A 80 19.77 -14.83 30.71
CA GLN A 80 18.61 -14.80 29.81
C GLN A 80 17.76 -13.56 30.02
N TYR A 81 17.91 -12.86 31.15
CA TYR A 81 17.16 -11.65 31.45
C TYR A 81 18.14 -10.52 31.79
N ILE A 82 17.91 -9.32 31.25
CA ILE A 82 18.69 -8.13 31.55
C ILE A 82 17.72 -6.97 31.77
N ALA A 83 17.85 -6.27 32.89
CA ALA A 83 17.10 -5.04 33.13
C ALA A 83 18.03 -3.83 33.22
N VAL A 84 17.65 -2.74 32.56
CA VAL A 84 18.36 -1.45 32.57
C VAL A 84 17.41 -0.41 33.14
N GLY A 85 17.79 0.23 34.24
CA GLY A 85 16.92 1.14 34.99
C GLY A 85 17.58 1.53 36.31
N SER A 86 16.84 1.61 37.40
CA SER A 86 17.41 1.98 38.70
C SER A 86 16.79 1.26 39.89
N TYR A 87 17.60 1.10 40.93
CA TYR A 87 17.11 0.61 42.22
C TYR A 87 16.19 1.66 42.85
N SER A 88 14.97 1.25 43.16
CA SER A 88 13.93 2.17 43.60
C SER A 88 13.13 1.61 44.76
N THR A 89 12.95 2.42 45.80
CA THR A 89 12.05 2.12 46.93
C THR A 89 10.69 2.79 46.77
N THR A 90 10.57 3.75 45.85
CA THR A 90 9.35 4.51 45.55
C THR A 90 8.66 4.06 44.27
N GLY A 91 9.30 3.17 43.49
CA GLY A 91 8.80 2.74 42.19
C GLY A 91 9.01 3.78 41.09
N GLU A 92 9.96 4.68 41.26
CA GLU A 92 10.41 5.65 40.25
C GLU A 92 11.76 5.22 39.65
N ASP A 93 11.98 5.54 38.37
CA ASP A 93 13.23 5.29 37.69
C ASP A 93 13.99 6.60 37.42
N SER A 94 15.29 6.59 37.72
CA SER A 94 16.18 7.75 37.72
C SER A 94 17.37 7.61 36.78
N LEU A 95 17.47 6.51 36.03
CA LEU A 95 18.56 6.32 35.08
C LEU A 95 18.42 7.31 33.92
N ASN A 96 19.49 8.08 33.70
CA ASN A 96 19.56 9.13 32.68
C ASN A 96 21.00 9.25 32.15
N SER A 97 21.61 8.13 31.81
CA SER A 97 23.01 8.07 31.37
C SER A 97 23.21 6.86 30.49
N ALA A 98 23.56 7.11 29.22
CA ALA A 98 23.53 6.12 28.16
C ALA A 98 24.20 4.79 28.55
N VAL A 99 23.52 3.71 28.16
CA VAL A 99 23.97 2.32 28.34
C VAL A 99 24.21 1.68 26.98
N SER A 100 25.37 1.05 26.82
CA SER A 100 25.69 0.19 25.68
C SER A 100 25.82 -1.26 26.15
N LEU A 101 25.12 -2.18 25.50
CA LEU A 101 25.06 -3.59 25.86
C LEU A 101 25.40 -4.46 24.66
N ASP A 102 26.53 -5.14 24.70
CA ASP A 102 26.99 -6.10 23.71
C ASP A 102 26.68 -7.54 24.14
N LEU A 103 25.81 -8.20 23.38
CA LEU A 103 25.37 -9.58 23.58
C LEU A 103 25.96 -10.55 22.55
N SER A 104 26.94 -10.12 21.74
CA SER A 104 27.56 -10.94 20.69
C SER A 104 28.29 -12.18 21.23
N GLY A 105 28.81 -12.10 22.47
CA GLY A 105 29.45 -13.21 23.17
C GLY A 105 28.49 -14.14 23.93
N SER A 106 27.19 -13.85 23.90
CA SER A 106 26.18 -14.65 24.57
C SER A 106 25.91 -15.95 23.83
N THR A 107 25.76 -17.05 24.58
CA THR A 107 25.46 -18.37 24.03
C THR A 107 24.13 -18.93 24.53
N VAL A 108 23.31 -18.12 25.21
CA VAL A 108 21.93 -18.51 25.54
C VAL A 108 21.11 -18.62 24.26
N LYS A 109 20.09 -19.48 24.28
CA LYS A 109 19.16 -19.56 23.14
C LYS A 109 18.30 -18.31 23.01
N ASN A 110 17.82 -17.79 24.14
CA ASN A 110 16.95 -16.62 24.21
C ASN A 110 17.50 -15.63 25.24
N VAL A 111 17.48 -14.34 24.91
CA VAL A 111 17.75 -13.25 25.85
C VAL A 111 16.63 -12.22 25.79
N SER A 112 16.20 -11.74 26.94
CA SER A 112 15.20 -10.69 27.07
C SER A 112 15.82 -9.48 27.77
N VAL A 113 15.75 -8.33 27.12
CA VAL A 113 16.27 -7.06 27.62
C VAL A 113 15.09 -6.13 27.86
N LEU A 114 14.90 -5.72 29.11
CA LEU A 114 13.95 -4.69 29.52
C LEU A 114 14.73 -3.44 29.92
N ALA A 115 14.69 -2.42 29.07
CA ALA A 115 15.42 -1.18 29.25
C ALA A 115 14.47 0.02 29.37
N GLY A 116 14.94 1.01 30.12
CA GLY A 116 14.33 2.31 30.31
C GLY A 116 15.42 3.27 30.77
N ASP A 117 15.84 4.17 29.89
CA ASP A 117 16.82 5.21 30.17
C ASP A 117 16.47 6.43 29.33
N PHE A 118 16.29 7.58 29.97
CA PHE A 118 15.98 8.82 29.26
C PHE A 118 17.10 9.26 28.30
N ALA A 119 18.34 8.80 28.51
CA ALA A 119 19.46 9.01 27.59
C ALA A 119 19.52 8.01 26.42
N GLY A 120 18.68 6.96 26.46
CA GLY A 120 18.61 5.89 25.47
C GLY A 120 19.59 4.74 25.74
N VAL A 121 19.22 3.55 25.26
CA VAL A 121 20.01 2.31 25.37
C VAL A 121 20.40 1.77 24.00
N SER A 122 21.65 1.36 23.84
CA SER A 122 22.17 0.70 22.65
C SER A 122 22.43 -0.78 22.92
N VAL A 123 21.84 -1.67 22.12
CA VAL A 123 22.03 -3.13 22.21
C VAL A 123 22.65 -3.66 20.93
N THR A 124 23.74 -4.42 21.03
CA THR A 124 24.28 -5.23 19.94
C THR A 124 23.90 -6.69 20.17
N ALA A 125 23.12 -7.27 19.25
CA ALA A 125 22.65 -8.64 19.36
C ALA A 125 23.67 -9.65 18.82
N GLY A 126 23.74 -10.83 19.44
CA GLY A 126 24.43 -11.99 18.90
C GLY A 126 23.49 -12.91 18.11
N ASN A 127 23.89 -14.18 17.92
CA ASN A 127 23.14 -15.17 17.12
C ASN A 127 21.93 -15.79 17.84
N GLN A 128 21.68 -15.40 19.09
CA GLN A 128 20.55 -15.84 19.90
C GLN A 128 19.23 -15.20 19.44
N ASP A 129 18.12 -15.89 19.71
CA ASP A 129 16.80 -15.30 19.66
C ASP A 129 16.63 -14.32 20.83
N GLY A 130 15.65 -13.41 20.78
CA GLY A 130 15.42 -12.55 21.92
C GLY A 130 14.27 -11.56 21.87
N THR A 131 14.20 -10.75 22.92
CA THR A 131 13.28 -9.63 23.03
C THR A 131 14.05 -8.41 23.51
N PHE A 132 13.88 -7.27 22.83
CA PHE A 132 14.39 -5.99 23.27
C PHE A 132 13.23 -5.01 23.50
N ILE A 133 13.18 -4.44 24.70
CA ILE A 133 12.21 -3.43 25.11
C ILE A 133 13.02 -2.18 25.49
N GLY A 134 13.04 -1.15 24.64
CA GLY A 134 13.83 0.07 24.84
C GLY A 134 13.19 1.07 25.82
N GLY A 135 11.87 1.07 25.88
CA GLY A 135 11.11 1.86 26.84
C GLY A 135 10.96 3.33 26.43
N VAL A 136 11.87 4.19 26.88
CA VAL A 136 11.90 5.64 26.61
C VAL A 136 13.26 6.03 26.05
N GLY A 137 13.37 7.25 25.52
CA GLY A 137 14.64 7.77 25.01
C GLY A 137 14.96 7.28 23.60
N ASN A 138 16.09 7.72 23.04
CA ASN A 138 16.49 7.32 21.69
C ASN A 138 17.33 6.03 21.76
N ASN A 139 16.69 4.90 21.49
CA ASN A 139 17.26 3.58 21.63
C ASN A 139 17.88 3.09 20.31
N THR A 140 18.88 2.23 20.43
CA THR A 140 19.51 1.56 19.28
C THR A 140 19.47 0.05 19.47
N PHE A 141 18.99 -0.68 18.47
CA PHE A 141 19.17 -2.11 18.37
C PHE A 141 19.97 -2.44 17.12
N ASN A 142 21.08 -3.16 17.27
CA ASN A 142 21.95 -3.56 16.19
C ASN A 142 22.10 -5.07 16.13
N GLY A 143 21.35 -5.71 15.24
CA GLY A 143 21.42 -7.12 14.90
C GLY A 143 22.20 -7.42 13.62
N ALA A 144 22.95 -6.47 13.07
CA ALA A 144 23.64 -6.64 11.80
C ALA A 144 24.54 -7.87 11.80
N ASN A 145 24.36 -8.74 10.79
CA ASN A 145 25.08 -10.01 10.60
C ASN A 145 24.77 -11.13 11.63
N SER A 146 23.82 -10.92 12.54
CA SER A 146 23.32 -11.94 13.46
C SER A 146 22.14 -12.72 12.87
N THR A 147 21.82 -13.90 13.39
CA THR A 147 20.82 -14.82 12.78
C THR A 147 19.58 -15.13 13.63
N GLY A 148 19.55 -14.74 14.90
CA GLY A 148 18.44 -15.10 15.79
C GLY A 148 17.17 -14.32 15.49
N ASN A 149 16.01 -14.79 15.93
CA ASN A 149 14.73 -14.12 15.74
C ASN A 149 14.44 -13.19 16.92
N TRP A 150 14.10 -11.94 16.65
CA TRP A 150 13.90 -10.93 17.69
C TRP A 150 12.50 -10.31 17.67
N THR A 151 11.96 -10.12 18.88
CA THR A 151 10.85 -9.17 19.11
C THR A 151 11.43 -7.87 19.64
N ILE A 152 11.29 -6.78 18.89
CA ILE A 152 11.92 -5.49 19.17
C ILE A 152 10.83 -4.44 19.36
N ALA A 153 10.77 -3.81 20.54
CA ALA A 153 9.90 -2.69 20.81
C ALA A 153 10.69 -1.56 21.48
N THR A 154 10.87 -0.43 20.81
CA THR A 154 11.77 0.63 21.30
C THR A 154 11.04 1.72 22.10
N GLY A 155 9.80 2.05 21.76
CA GLY A 155 8.94 2.91 22.59
C GLY A 155 8.87 4.35 22.08
N ASP A 156 8.73 5.33 22.96
CA ASP A 156 8.77 6.75 22.58
C ASP A 156 10.24 7.18 22.38
N GLY A 157 10.55 7.80 21.24
CA GLY A 157 11.90 8.27 20.93
C GLY A 157 12.14 8.33 19.42
N ASN A 158 13.30 8.82 19.00
CA ASN A 158 13.79 8.62 17.64
C ASN A 158 14.78 7.46 17.66
N ASP A 159 14.27 6.25 17.45
CA ASP A 159 15.02 5.02 17.60
C ASP A 159 15.69 4.58 16.30
N THR A 160 16.74 3.77 16.43
CA THR A 160 17.43 3.13 15.30
C THR A 160 17.43 1.62 15.49
N VAL A 161 16.84 0.88 14.56
CA VAL A 161 16.79 -0.58 14.58
C VAL A 161 17.43 -1.11 13.32
N THR A 162 18.51 -1.87 13.45
CA THR A 162 18.99 -2.80 12.43
C THR A 162 18.62 -4.20 12.86
N GLY A 163 17.66 -4.82 12.15
CA GLY A 163 17.24 -6.20 12.36
C GLY A 163 18.37 -7.19 12.09
N THR A 164 18.11 -8.43 12.48
CA THR A 164 18.97 -9.58 12.20
C THR A 164 18.62 -10.20 10.84
N ASN A 165 19.32 -11.27 10.49
CA ASN A 165 19.00 -12.13 9.35
C ASN A 165 17.91 -13.18 9.66
N GLY A 166 17.39 -13.20 10.90
CA GLY A 166 16.27 -14.04 11.32
C GLY A 166 14.91 -13.46 10.94
N ASN A 167 13.84 -14.00 11.51
CA ASN A 167 12.49 -13.47 11.35
C ASN A 167 12.15 -12.55 12.53
N ASP A 168 12.21 -11.24 12.30
CA ASP A 168 12.03 -10.25 13.36
C ASP A 168 10.61 -9.67 13.39
N THR A 169 10.14 -9.34 14.59
CA THR A 169 8.91 -8.56 14.82
C THR A 169 9.30 -7.23 15.46
N ILE A 170 9.07 -6.12 14.76
CA ILE A 170 9.60 -4.80 15.12
C ILE A 170 8.46 -3.80 15.30
N SER A 171 8.51 -3.05 16.40
CA SER A 171 7.56 -1.99 16.74
C SER A 171 8.30 -0.81 17.35
N THR A 172 8.59 0.23 16.55
CA THR A 172 9.40 1.34 17.05
C THR A 172 8.63 2.43 17.79
N GLY A 173 7.31 2.31 17.93
CA GLY A 173 6.51 3.29 18.66
C GLY A 173 6.40 4.64 17.93
N GLU A 174 6.19 5.71 18.69
CA GLU A 174 6.10 7.08 18.16
C GLU A 174 7.48 7.63 17.73
N GLY A 175 7.53 8.89 17.31
CA GLY A 175 8.78 9.55 16.88
C GLY A 175 9.13 9.30 15.41
N ASN A 176 10.38 9.60 15.05
CA ASN A 176 10.90 9.42 13.70
C ASN A 176 12.02 8.37 13.75
N ASN A 177 11.67 7.13 13.44
CA ASN A 177 12.54 5.98 13.62
C ASN A 177 13.24 5.60 12.31
N LEU A 178 14.44 5.03 12.42
CA LEU A 178 15.16 4.42 11.32
C LEU A 178 15.19 2.90 11.49
N ILE A 179 14.56 2.18 10.57
CA ILE A 179 14.46 0.73 10.60
C ILE A 179 15.14 0.16 9.36
N LYS A 180 16.14 -0.68 9.57
CA LYS A 180 16.76 -1.50 8.53
C LYS A 180 16.53 -2.96 8.84
N LEU A 181 15.82 -3.66 7.97
CA LEU A 181 15.57 -5.09 8.08
C LEU A 181 16.77 -5.86 7.53
N GLY A 182 17.07 -7.01 8.12
CA GLY A 182 18.02 -7.95 7.53
C GLY A 182 17.31 -8.91 6.57
N THR A 183 17.89 -10.09 6.36
CA THR A 183 17.17 -11.15 5.62
C THR A 183 16.03 -11.74 6.46
N GLY A 184 15.31 -12.71 5.92
CA GLY A 184 14.23 -13.40 6.64
C GLY A 184 12.85 -12.87 6.27
N THR A 185 11.86 -13.22 7.09
CA THR A 185 10.48 -12.74 6.98
C THR A 185 10.18 -11.87 8.19
N ASN A 186 10.19 -10.55 7.98
CA ASN A 186 10.06 -9.60 9.06
C ASN A 186 8.67 -8.95 9.09
N VAL A 187 8.22 -8.59 10.29
CA VAL A 187 6.97 -7.87 10.51
C VAL A 187 7.28 -6.56 11.20
N VAL A 188 6.88 -5.44 10.60
CA VAL A 188 7.07 -4.09 11.16
C VAL A 188 5.73 -3.43 11.40
N ARG A 189 5.59 -2.80 12.57
CA ARG A 189 4.49 -1.92 12.92
C ARG A 189 5.04 -0.54 13.27
N SER A 190 4.73 0.44 12.44
CA SER A 190 5.25 1.80 12.52
C SER A 190 4.13 2.78 12.89
N GLU A 191 4.30 3.55 13.97
CA GLU A 191 3.32 4.55 14.43
C GLU A 191 3.77 5.99 14.14
N GLY A 192 5.04 6.18 13.80
CA GLY A 192 5.69 7.47 13.59
C GLY A 192 5.84 7.88 12.12
N GLN A 193 6.66 8.91 11.89
CA GLN A 193 7.15 9.26 10.55
C GLN A 193 8.48 8.55 10.35
N ASP A 194 8.42 7.28 9.96
CA ASP A 194 9.56 6.38 10.02
C ASP A 194 10.20 6.19 8.64
N THR A 195 11.47 5.84 8.64
CA THR A 195 12.19 5.38 7.45
C THR A 195 12.47 3.89 7.59
N ILE A 196 11.98 3.09 6.64
CA ILE A 196 12.07 1.62 6.67
C ILE A 196 12.74 1.13 5.38
N ASP A 197 13.87 0.43 5.53
CA ASP A 197 14.57 -0.27 4.45
C ASP A 197 14.57 -1.78 4.71
N GLY A 198 13.84 -2.52 3.86
CA GLY A 198 13.74 -3.98 3.84
C GLY A 198 13.97 -4.52 2.43
N THR A 199 15.04 -4.08 1.78
CA THR A 199 15.35 -4.47 0.39
C THR A 199 15.70 -5.95 0.21
N THR A 200 15.87 -6.71 1.29
CA THR A 200 16.11 -8.16 1.28
C THR A 200 15.10 -8.88 2.15
N GLY A 201 14.75 -10.12 1.80
CA GLY A 201 13.76 -10.88 2.55
C GLY A 201 12.34 -10.71 2.02
N THR A 202 11.37 -11.15 2.81
CA THR A 202 9.94 -11.07 2.53
C THR A 202 9.26 -10.37 3.69
N ASP A 203 9.02 -9.07 3.57
CA ASP A 203 8.64 -8.26 4.72
C ASP A 203 7.18 -7.84 4.69
N THR A 204 6.58 -7.73 5.86
CA THR A 204 5.26 -7.16 6.08
C THR A 204 5.37 -5.88 6.89
N VAL A 205 4.90 -4.76 6.35
CA VAL A 205 4.91 -3.45 7.04
C VAL A 205 3.49 -2.94 7.23
N THR A 206 3.13 -2.58 8.46
CA THR A 206 1.89 -1.87 8.77
C THR A 206 2.22 -0.44 9.17
N LEU A 207 1.69 0.52 8.43
CA LEU A 207 1.84 1.95 8.71
C LEU A 207 0.60 2.46 9.44
N LEU A 208 0.81 2.89 10.68
CA LEU A 208 -0.15 3.52 11.58
C LEU A 208 0.16 5.00 11.80
N GLY A 209 1.38 5.44 11.45
CA GLY A 209 1.76 6.84 11.28
C GLY A 209 1.74 7.26 9.80
N GLY A 210 1.59 8.56 9.52
CA GLY A 210 1.68 9.11 8.16
C GLY A 210 3.09 9.58 7.81
N SER A 211 3.31 9.99 6.56
CA SER A 211 4.59 10.56 6.09
C SER A 211 5.83 9.67 6.27
N SER A 212 5.64 8.36 6.37
CA SER A 212 6.73 7.38 6.42
C SER A 212 7.31 7.12 5.02
N VAL A 213 8.59 6.76 4.96
CA VAL A 213 9.28 6.35 3.75
C VAL A 213 9.66 4.88 3.88
N VAL A 214 9.16 4.04 2.98
CA VAL A 214 9.32 2.59 3.04
C VAL A 214 9.90 2.09 1.71
N THR A 215 10.98 1.34 1.77
CA THR A 215 11.57 0.66 0.60
C THR A 215 11.73 -0.81 0.92
N LEU A 216 11.01 -1.67 0.19
CA LEU A 216 11.00 -3.12 0.40
C LEU A 216 11.39 -3.87 -0.87
N GLY A 217 11.87 -5.10 -0.67
CA GLY A 217 12.23 -6.05 -1.72
C GLY A 217 11.02 -6.70 -2.40
N ALA A 218 11.26 -7.86 -3.00
CA ALA A 218 10.22 -8.65 -3.65
C ALA A 218 9.31 -9.36 -2.63
N ASN A 219 8.08 -9.68 -3.04
CA ASN A 219 7.07 -10.36 -2.22
C ASN A 219 6.67 -9.60 -0.95
N ALA A 220 6.88 -8.28 -0.92
CA ALA A 220 6.55 -7.48 0.24
C ALA A 220 5.04 -7.27 0.38
N THR A 221 4.57 -7.17 1.62
CA THR A 221 3.18 -6.79 1.93
C THR A 221 3.18 -5.50 2.73
N VAL A 222 2.41 -4.50 2.28
CA VAL A 222 2.26 -3.23 2.99
C VAL A 222 0.78 -2.95 3.28
N TYR A 223 0.48 -2.60 4.52
CA TYR A 223 -0.80 -2.08 4.95
C TYR A 223 -0.62 -0.60 5.28
N ASP A 224 -0.89 0.27 4.31
CA ASP A 224 -0.96 1.72 4.53
C ASP A 224 -2.36 2.09 5.00
N THR A 225 -2.50 2.39 6.29
CA THR A 225 -3.78 2.79 6.89
C THR A 225 -3.89 4.30 7.08
N THR A 226 -2.91 5.06 6.61
CA THR A 226 -2.75 6.48 6.92
C THR A 226 -2.59 7.30 5.64
N SER A 227 -1.77 8.34 5.67
CA SER A 227 -1.65 9.28 4.57
C SER A 227 -0.22 9.77 4.35
N HIS A 228 0.03 10.27 3.15
CA HIS A 228 1.29 10.91 2.75
C HIS A 228 2.53 10.01 2.83
N ASN A 229 2.35 8.69 2.88
CA ASN A 229 3.47 7.77 2.90
C ASN A 229 4.09 7.65 1.51
N THR A 230 5.39 7.37 1.45
CA THR A 230 6.07 7.00 0.22
C THR A 230 6.53 5.55 0.36
N VAL A 231 5.97 4.65 -0.44
CA VAL A 231 6.24 3.21 -0.35
C VAL A 231 6.73 2.69 -1.69
N SER A 232 7.91 2.08 -1.69
CA SER A 232 8.47 1.36 -2.83
C SER A 232 8.49 -0.14 -2.53
N GLY A 233 7.88 -0.94 -3.40
CA GLY A 233 7.91 -2.40 -3.35
C GLY A 233 8.58 -3.01 -4.59
N GLY A 234 9.29 -4.12 -4.39
CA GLY A 234 9.87 -4.92 -5.47
C GLY A 234 8.83 -5.79 -6.18
N ASN A 235 9.30 -6.79 -6.91
CA ASN A 235 8.45 -7.71 -7.68
C ASN A 235 7.47 -8.49 -6.79
N ASN A 236 6.25 -8.71 -7.29
CA ASN A 236 5.19 -9.48 -6.63
C ASN A 236 4.79 -8.92 -5.26
N SER A 237 4.86 -7.59 -5.09
CA SER A 237 4.46 -6.94 -3.84
C SER A 237 2.97 -6.62 -3.83
N PHE A 238 2.38 -6.64 -2.63
CA PHE A 238 0.98 -6.27 -2.40
C PHE A 238 0.92 -5.07 -1.45
N ILE A 239 0.27 -3.99 -1.88
CA ILE A 239 0.11 -2.77 -1.10
C ILE A 239 -1.38 -2.49 -0.93
N THR A 240 -1.83 -2.35 0.32
CA THR A 240 -3.13 -1.71 0.60
C THR A 240 -2.88 -0.21 0.68
N GLY A 241 -3.53 0.56 -0.18
CA GLY A 241 -3.36 2.02 -0.30
C GLY A 241 -4.11 2.79 0.78
N GLY A 242 -3.46 3.82 1.31
CA GLY A 242 -3.95 4.80 2.26
C GLY A 242 -4.56 6.01 1.54
N SER A 243 -4.06 7.21 1.82
CA SER A 243 -4.55 8.43 1.18
C SER A 243 -3.46 9.48 0.93
N SER A 244 -3.48 10.14 -0.22
CA SER A 244 -2.44 11.11 -0.62
C SER A 244 -1.01 10.56 -0.52
N SER A 245 -0.86 9.25 -0.62
CA SER A 245 0.40 8.50 -0.56
C SER A 245 0.97 8.31 -1.97
N THR A 246 2.25 7.96 -2.03
CA THR A 246 2.96 7.65 -3.27
C THR A 246 3.47 6.21 -3.24
N TYR A 247 3.13 5.43 -4.27
CA TYR A 247 3.48 4.02 -4.42
C TYR A 247 4.37 3.79 -5.64
N PHE A 248 5.52 3.17 -5.43
CA PHE A 248 6.44 2.76 -6.49
C PHE A 248 6.50 1.23 -6.60
N SER A 249 6.31 0.69 -7.80
CA SER A 249 6.59 -0.71 -8.11
C SER A 249 7.85 -0.81 -8.98
N THR A 250 8.92 -1.39 -8.44
CA THR A 250 10.22 -1.53 -9.11
C THR A 250 10.45 -2.89 -9.76
N GLY A 251 9.50 -3.83 -9.58
CA GLY A 251 9.54 -5.17 -10.18
C GLY A 251 8.62 -5.33 -11.39
N ASN A 252 8.49 -6.58 -11.87
CA ASN A 252 7.74 -6.90 -13.09
C ASN A 252 6.23 -6.75 -12.93
N LEU A 253 5.67 -7.17 -11.79
CA LEU A 253 4.25 -7.05 -11.47
C LEU A 253 4.07 -6.83 -9.97
N SER A 254 3.21 -5.89 -9.60
CA SER A 254 2.75 -5.69 -8.21
C SER A 254 1.27 -5.34 -8.18
N THR A 255 0.66 -5.41 -7.00
CA THR A 255 -0.74 -5.03 -6.78
C THR A 255 -0.84 -3.89 -5.79
N VAL A 256 -1.62 -2.86 -6.13
CA VAL A 256 -2.09 -1.83 -5.19
C VAL A 256 -3.60 -1.95 -5.06
N SER A 257 -4.10 -2.20 -3.84
CA SER A 257 -5.52 -2.30 -3.54
C SER A 257 -5.98 -1.12 -2.69
N GLY A 258 -7.02 -0.43 -3.11
CA GLY A 258 -7.58 0.75 -2.44
C GLY A 258 -6.83 2.02 -2.85
N GLY A 259 -6.73 2.92 -1.90
CA GLY A 259 -6.11 4.22 -2.09
C GLY A 259 -7.09 5.33 -2.44
N LEU A 260 -6.80 6.53 -1.94
CA LEU A 260 -7.57 7.75 -2.16
C LEU A 260 -6.64 8.93 -2.45
N ASN A 261 -6.75 9.50 -3.65
CA ASN A 261 -5.87 10.59 -4.11
C ASN A 261 -4.38 10.20 -4.10
N ASP A 262 -4.09 8.93 -4.34
CA ASP A 262 -2.72 8.41 -4.35
C ASP A 262 -2.06 8.54 -5.71
N THR A 263 -0.73 8.64 -5.69
CA THR A 263 0.10 8.53 -6.90
C THR A 263 0.72 7.14 -6.96
N ILE A 264 0.46 6.40 -8.03
CA ILE A 264 0.97 5.04 -8.25
C ILE A 264 1.85 5.06 -9.50
N SER A 265 3.11 4.64 -9.38
CA SER A 265 4.07 4.56 -10.47
C SER A 265 4.71 3.18 -10.54
N ALA A 266 4.50 2.47 -11.64
CA ALA A 266 5.06 1.15 -11.89
C ALA A 266 6.07 1.16 -13.05
N SER A 267 7.24 0.59 -12.79
CA SER A 267 8.29 0.43 -13.81
C SER A 267 7.98 -0.65 -14.86
N ALA A 268 6.99 -1.51 -14.60
CA ALA A 268 6.49 -2.55 -15.50
C ALA A 268 4.97 -2.68 -15.34
N ASP A 269 4.45 -3.89 -15.15
CA ASP A 269 3.01 -4.14 -15.04
C ASP A 269 2.50 -3.86 -13.62
N ILE A 270 1.22 -3.48 -13.52
CA ILE A 270 0.57 -3.23 -12.23
C ILE A 270 -0.90 -3.64 -12.27
N TRP A 271 -1.37 -4.20 -11.16
CA TRP A 271 -2.79 -4.33 -10.87
C TRP A 271 -3.20 -3.28 -9.85
N GLN A 272 -4.20 -2.47 -10.20
CA GLN A 272 -4.87 -1.58 -9.28
C GLN A 272 -6.28 -2.12 -9.00
N ILE A 273 -6.65 -2.26 -7.73
CA ILE A 273 -7.97 -2.77 -7.34
C ILE A 273 -8.65 -1.76 -6.40
N ARG A 274 -9.85 -1.27 -6.73
CA ARG A 274 -10.71 -0.42 -5.84
C ARG A 274 -10.11 0.92 -5.41
N GLY A 275 -9.20 1.53 -6.17
CA GLY A 275 -8.73 2.88 -5.87
C GLY A 275 -9.68 3.99 -6.31
N THR A 276 -9.63 5.10 -5.59
CA THR A 276 -10.50 6.28 -5.78
C THR A 276 -9.67 7.52 -6.06
N ALA A 277 -9.96 8.19 -7.17
CA ALA A 277 -9.29 9.45 -7.54
C ALA A 277 -7.75 9.38 -7.60
N ASN A 278 -7.21 8.23 -8.05
CA ASN A 278 -5.77 8.00 -8.07
C ASN A 278 -5.13 8.50 -9.38
N SER A 279 -3.84 8.83 -9.34
CA SER A 279 -3.01 9.04 -10.52
C SER A 279 -2.13 7.80 -10.72
N ILE A 280 -2.27 7.12 -11.86
CA ILE A 280 -1.64 5.83 -12.12
C ILE A 280 -0.76 5.94 -13.37
N THR A 281 0.53 5.66 -13.22
CA THR A 281 1.49 5.52 -14.32
C THR A 281 2.09 4.13 -14.32
N ALA A 282 2.09 3.45 -15.47
CA ALA A 282 2.73 2.15 -15.64
C ALA A 282 3.51 2.10 -16.96
N SER A 283 4.79 1.76 -16.93
CA SER A 283 5.55 1.56 -18.18
C SER A 283 5.04 0.34 -18.96
N GLY A 284 4.50 -0.67 -18.25
CA GLY A 284 3.92 -1.88 -18.82
C GLY A 284 2.40 -1.83 -18.89
N ALA A 285 1.76 -2.99 -18.69
CA ALA A 285 0.32 -3.13 -18.69
C ALA A 285 -0.30 -2.74 -17.34
N LEU A 286 -1.43 -2.04 -17.38
CA LEU A 286 -2.30 -1.79 -16.23
C LEU A 286 -3.56 -2.64 -16.33
N THR A 287 -3.88 -3.34 -15.24
CA THR A 287 -5.26 -3.81 -14.98
C THR A 287 -5.84 -2.99 -13.83
N PHE A 288 -6.94 -2.30 -14.06
CA PHE A 288 -7.64 -1.52 -13.03
C PHE A 288 -9.04 -2.10 -12.81
N LEU A 289 -9.32 -2.58 -11.61
CA LEU A 289 -10.58 -3.23 -11.25
C LEU A 289 -11.39 -2.37 -10.27
N ASN A 290 -12.64 -2.07 -10.60
CA ASN A 290 -13.61 -1.36 -9.74
C ASN A 290 -13.13 0.04 -9.30
N GLY A 291 -12.62 0.82 -10.25
CA GLY A 291 -12.19 2.19 -10.01
C GLY A 291 -13.32 3.18 -9.81
N THR A 292 -13.09 4.23 -9.02
CA THR A 292 -14.06 5.35 -8.85
C THR A 292 -13.36 6.70 -8.79
N GLY A 293 -14.13 7.80 -8.84
CA GLY A 293 -13.62 9.16 -8.71
C GLY A 293 -12.73 9.59 -9.88
N ALA A 294 -12.15 10.79 -9.78
CA ALA A 294 -11.32 11.38 -10.82
C ALA A 294 -9.95 10.68 -10.94
N THR A 295 -9.87 9.63 -11.73
CA THR A 295 -8.66 8.81 -11.89
C THR A 295 -7.96 9.14 -13.21
N THR A 296 -6.66 9.43 -13.13
CA THR A 296 -5.81 9.58 -14.32
C THR A 296 -4.98 8.33 -14.55
N VAL A 297 -4.91 7.85 -15.79
CA VAL A 297 -4.16 6.66 -16.18
C VAL A 297 -3.23 6.98 -17.35
N SER A 298 -1.95 6.63 -17.21
CA SER A 298 -0.99 6.52 -18.30
C SER A 298 -0.30 5.17 -18.24
N ALA A 299 -0.60 4.29 -19.20
CA ALA A 299 0.01 2.96 -19.25
C ALA A 299 0.43 2.57 -20.68
N GLY A 300 1.32 1.58 -20.79
CA GLY A 300 1.64 0.98 -22.08
C GLY A 300 0.42 0.37 -22.76
N THR A 301 -0.37 -0.39 -22.00
CA THR A 301 -1.73 -0.85 -22.35
C THR A 301 -2.60 -0.88 -21.11
N SER A 302 -3.90 -0.68 -21.24
CA SER A 302 -4.80 -0.65 -20.08
C SER A 302 -5.99 -1.57 -20.27
N THR A 303 -6.34 -2.33 -19.24
CA THR A 303 -7.64 -3.00 -19.09
C THR A 303 -8.33 -2.46 -17.85
N LEU A 304 -9.44 -1.76 -18.04
CA LEU A 304 -10.05 -0.89 -17.04
C LEU A 304 -11.51 -1.30 -16.85
N PHE A 305 -11.87 -1.61 -15.61
CA PHE A 305 -13.24 -1.91 -15.21
C PHE A 305 -13.70 -0.82 -14.24
N GLY A 306 -14.61 0.02 -14.72
CA GLY A 306 -15.20 1.09 -13.93
C GLY A 306 -16.20 0.58 -12.91
N ALA A 307 -16.34 1.33 -11.83
CA ALA A 307 -17.49 1.27 -10.95
C ALA A 307 -18.19 2.64 -10.96
N SER A 308 -19.41 2.68 -10.41
CA SER A 308 -20.25 3.87 -10.34
C SER A 308 -19.48 5.14 -9.94
N GLY A 309 -19.57 6.18 -10.76
CA GLY A 309 -18.95 7.48 -10.50
C GLY A 309 -17.46 7.55 -10.81
N LEU A 310 -16.94 6.65 -11.65
CA LEU A 310 -15.60 6.80 -12.23
C LEU A 310 -15.58 7.96 -13.23
N ASP A 311 -14.63 8.88 -13.03
CA ASP A 311 -14.23 9.89 -14.00
C ASP A 311 -12.79 9.57 -14.43
N LEU A 312 -12.65 8.85 -15.53
CA LEU A 312 -11.41 8.31 -16.04
C LEU A 312 -10.81 9.22 -17.11
N MET A 313 -9.58 9.67 -16.88
CA MET A 313 -8.78 10.36 -17.89
C MET A 313 -7.60 9.46 -18.33
N LEU A 314 -7.57 9.09 -19.61
CA LEU A 314 -6.46 8.40 -20.23
C LEU A 314 -5.52 9.42 -20.89
N VAL A 315 -4.24 9.37 -20.55
CA VAL A 315 -3.23 10.32 -21.04
C VAL A 315 -1.99 9.64 -21.59
N GLY A 316 -1.43 10.23 -22.65
CA GLY A 316 -0.18 9.78 -23.24
C GLY A 316 -0.32 8.45 -23.99
N GLY A 317 0.59 7.52 -23.72
CA GLY A 317 0.68 6.25 -24.43
C GLY A 317 1.33 6.36 -25.83
N SER A 318 1.66 5.20 -26.38
CA SER A 318 2.12 5.06 -27.77
C SER A 318 0.91 5.00 -28.70
N ALA A 319 1.07 5.36 -29.97
CA ALA A 319 0.05 5.12 -30.99
C ALA A 319 -0.30 3.61 -31.16
N SER A 320 0.58 2.72 -30.69
CA SER A 320 0.36 1.26 -30.65
C SER A 320 -0.31 0.77 -29.37
N SER A 321 -0.53 1.65 -28.38
CA SER A 321 -1.19 1.29 -27.13
C SER A 321 -2.67 1.02 -27.37
N ALA A 322 -3.19 -0.04 -26.77
CA ALA A 322 -4.61 -0.36 -26.78
C ALA A 322 -5.17 -0.28 -25.35
N ASN A 323 -6.26 0.46 -25.20
CA ASN A 323 -6.96 0.61 -23.93
C ASN A 323 -8.35 0.00 -24.05
N LEU A 324 -8.66 -0.97 -23.18
CA LEU A 324 -9.99 -1.52 -23.02
C LEU A 324 -10.62 -0.88 -21.77
N PHE A 325 -11.78 -0.25 -21.95
CA PHE A 325 -12.64 0.17 -20.86
C PHE A 325 -13.94 -0.63 -20.89
N VAL A 326 -14.35 -1.12 -19.72
CA VAL A 326 -15.64 -1.75 -19.48
C VAL A 326 -16.31 -1.03 -18.32
N GLY A 327 -17.43 -0.37 -18.60
CA GLY A 327 -18.27 0.31 -17.63
C GLY A 327 -18.99 -0.68 -16.72
N GLY A 328 -19.34 -0.19 -15.54
CA GLY A 328 -20.08 -0.94 -14.53
C GLY A 328 -21.54 -0.49 -14.48
N ASP A 329 -22.10 -0.52 -13.27
CA ASP A 329 -23.38 0.15 -13.01
C ASP A 329 -23.14 1.61 -12.62
N GLY A 330 -24.00 2.50 -13.10
CA GLY A 330 -23.99 3.93 -12.84
C GLY A 330 -23.28 4.74 -13.92
N SER A 331 -23.39 6.06 -13.82
CA SER A 331 -22.77 6.97 -14.77
C SER A 331 -21.25 7.00 -14.62
N GLU A 332 -20.54 6.79 -15.73
CA GLU A 332 -19.10 7.01 -15.85
C GLU A 332 -18.77 8.09 -16.89
N THR A 333 -17.67 8.81 -16.65
CA THR A 333 -17.02 9.65 -17.64
C THR A 333 -15.69 9.02 -18.02
N VAL A 334 -15.43 8.88 -19.32
CA VAL A 334 -14.18 8.35 -19.86
C VAL A 334 -13.68 9.31 -20.93
N SER A 335 -12.48 9.85 -20.72
CA SER A 335 -11.83 10.75 -21.68
C SER A 335 -10.46 10.23 -22.07
N ALA A 336 -10.33 9.86 -23.34
CA ALA A 336 -9.06 9.56 -24.00
C ALA A 336 -8.59 10.71 -24.90
N ALA A 337 -9.15 11.92 -24.76
CA ALA A 337 -8.82 13.08 -25.60
C ALA A 337 -7.32 13.45 -25.63
N SER A 338 -6.58 13.06 -24.59
CA SER A 338 -5.11 13.27 -24.47
C SER A 338 -4.30 11.97 -24.62
N SER A 339 -4.92 10.88 -25.09
CA SER A 339 -4.29 9.59 -25.36
C SER A 339 -3.98 9.43 -26.86
N ASN A 340 -2.79 8.90 -27.15
CA ASN A 340 -2.41 8.53 -28.51
C ASN A 340 -2.83 7.11 -28.89
N GLY A 341 -3.14 6.26 -27.90
CA GLY A 341 -3.54 4.87 -28.11
C GLY A 341 -5.03 4.74 -28.45
N THR A 342 -5.41 3.58 -29.00
CA THR A 342 -6.83 3.27 -29.27
C THR A 342 -7.59 3.07 -27.97
N LEU A 343 -8.84 3.51 -27.95
CA LEU A 343 -9.82 3.26 -26.91
C LEU A 343 -10.91 2.34 -27.45
N HIS A 344 -11.06 1.17 -26.83
CA HIS A 344 -12.23 0.32 -26.96
C HIS A 344 -13.04 0.46 -25.68
N ALA A 345 -14.08 1.29 -25.70
CA ALA A 345 -14.94 1.57 -24.56
C ALA A 345 -16.28 0.86 -24.70
N PHE A 346 -16.62 0.04 -23.71
CA PHE A 346 -17.89 -0.63 -23.58
C PHE A 346 -18.59 -0.06 -22.35
N ALA A 347 -19.47 0.93 -22.54
CA ALA A 347 -20.28 1.46 -21.43
C ALA A 347 -21.17 0.38 -20.83
N GLY A 348 -21.47 0.55 -19.54
CA GLY A 348 -22.34 -0.33 -18.77
C GLY A 348 -23.77 0.20 -18.72
N THR A 349 -24.27 0.47 -17.51
CA THR A 349 -25.62 1.01 -17.29
C THR A 349 -25.55 2.41 -16.69
N GLY A 350 -26.37 3.35 -17.15
CA GLY A 350 -26.43 4.69 -16.58
C GLY A 350 -26.43 5.77 -17.65
N ASP A 351 -25.98 6.97 -17.27
CA ASP A 351 -25.76 8.06 -18.22
C ASP A 351 -24.25 8.26 -18.42
N GLU A 352 -23.71 7.80 -19.55
CA GLU A 352 -22.27 7.76 -19.80
C GLU A 352 -21.77 8.89 -20.69
N THR A 353 -20.54 9.34 -20.46
CA THR A 353 -19.84 10.26 -21.36
C THR A 353 -18.52 9.65 -21.77
N ILE A 354 -18.34 9.39 -23.06
CA ILE A 354 -17.13 8.77 -23.60
C ILE A 354 -16.53 9.65 -24.70
N ILE A 355 -15.25 9.96 -24.57
CA ILE A 355 -14.48 10.76 -25.52
C ILE A 355 -13.26 9.94 -25.97
N GLY A 356 -13.16 9.68 -27.28
CA GLY A 356 -12.01 9.06 -27.93
C GLY A 356 -10.78 9.97 -27.99
N GLY A 357 -9.68 9.43 -28.49
CA GLY A 357 -8.38 10.07 -28.59
C GLY A 357 -7.99 10.45 -30.02
N SER A 358 -6.72 10.27 -30.34
CA SER A 358 -6.17 10.53 -31.69
C SER A 358 -6.06 9.28 -32.57
N ALA A 359 -6.36 8.10 -32.04
CA ALA A 359 -6.37 6.85 -32.77
C ALA A 359 -7.80 6.45 -33.18
N ALA A 360 -7.94 5.39 -33.97
CA ALA A 360 -9.27 4.88 -34.32
C ALA A 360 -9.90 4.18 -33.11
N ASP A 361 -11.01 4.73 -32.61
CA ASP A 361 -11.65 4.28 -31.38
C ASP A 361 -12.93 3.49 -31.63
N THR A 362 -13.32 2.65 -30.67
CA THR A 362 -14.60 1.95 -30.66
C THR A 362 -15.36 2.33 -29.39
N LEU A 363 -16.50 2.99 -29.55
CA LEU A 363 -17.29 3.54 -28.45
C LEU A 363 -18.68 2.89 -28.46
N VAL A 364 -18.95 2.01 -27.51
CA VAL A 364 -20.23 1.33 -27.34
C VAL A 364 -21.00 2.00 -26.21
N GLY A 365 -22.20 2.50 -26.50
CA GLY A 365 -22.97 3.36 -25.59
C GLY A 365 -23.67 2.67 -24.42
N GLY A 366 -23.57 1.34 -24.25
CA GLY A 366 -24.16 0.66 -23.10
C GLY A 366 -25.69 0.72 -23.09
N SER A 367 -26.30 0.83 -21.90
CA SER A 367 -27.74 1.02 -21.72
C SER A 367 -28.02 2.24 -20.84
N GLY A 368 -29.05 3.01 -21.21
CA GLY A 368 -29.25 4.35 -20.66
C GLY A 368 -28.77 5.39 -21.67
N ALA A 369 -28.60 6.64 -21.25
CA ALA A 369 -28.28 7.74 -22.17
C ALA A 369 -26.76 7.94 -22.28
N ALA A 370 -26.18 7.79 -23.47
CA ALA A 370 -24.74 8.02 -23.67
C ALA A 370 -24.42 9.20 -24.57
N THR A 371 -23.41 9.98 -24.19
CA THR A 371 -22.78 11.01 -25.04
C THR A 371 -21.43 10.49 -25.52
N LEU A 372 -21.29 10.30 -26.83
CA LEU A 372 -20.09 9.74 -27.46
C LEU A 372 -19.44 10.78 -28.37
N THR A 373 -18.13 10.95 -28.22
CA THR A 373 -17.28 11.82 -29.04
C THR A 373 -16.12 10.98 -29.56
N GLY A 374 -15.94 10.88 -30.86
CA GLY A 374 -14.87 10.09 -31.49
C GLY A 374 -13.48 10.70 -31.29
N GLY A 375 -13.38 12.01 -31.16
CA GLY A 375 -12.11 12.70 -30.98
C GLY A 375 -11.45 13.05 -32.32
N SER A 376 -10.12 13.13 -32.33
CA SER A 376 -9.37 13.56 -33.52
C SER A 376 -8.96 12.41 -34.44
N GLY A 377 -9.09 11.17 -33.96
CA GLY A 377 -8.80 9.97 -34.73
C GLY A 377 -9.77 9.76 -35.89
N ALA A 378 -9.27 9.19 -36.99
CA ALA A 378 -10.10 8.77 -38.10
C ALA A 378 -10.67 7.36 -37.84
N ALA A 379 -11.73 7.01 -38.57
CA ALA A 379 -12.34 5.68 -38.57
C ALA A 379 -12.84 5.21 -37.19
N ASN A 380 -13.43 6.10 -36.40
CA ASN A 380 -14.08 5.72 -35.15
C ASN A 380 -15.35 4.92 -35.41
N LEU A 381 -15.59 3.94 -34.56
CA LEU A 381 -16.79 3.11 -34.57
C LEU A 381 -17.66 3.46 -33.36
N PHE A 382 -18.82 4.06 -33.62
CA PHE A 382 -19.86 4.23 -32.61
C PHE A 382 -20.80 3.04 -32.69
N ALA A 383 -21.19 2.44 -31.57
CA ALA A 383 -21.93 1.18 -31.60
C ALA A 383 -23.03 1.09 -30.54
N LEU A 384 -24.17 0.50 -30.94
CA LEU A 384 -25.29 0.17 -30.08
C LEU A 384 -25.72 -1.29 -30.32
N ASN A 385 -26.11 -1.97 -29.24
CA ASN A 385 -26.65 -3.33 -29.26
C ASN A 385 -28.14 -3.31 -28.93
N LYS A 386 -28.96 -3.99 -29.73
CA LYS A 386 -30.39 -4.16 -29.42
C LYS A 386 -30.58 -4.86 -28.08
N GLY A 387 -31.43 -4.31 -27.22
CA GLY A 387 -31.76 -4.89 -25.92
C GLY A 387 -31.05 -4.24 -24.73
N SER A 388 -30.09 -3.35 -24.98
CA SER A 388 -29.73 -2.30 -24.04
C SER A 388 -30.85 -1.25 -24.07
N ALA A 389 -31.53 -0.99 -22.94
CA ALA A 389 -32.80 -0.25 -22.91
C ALA A 389 -32.77 1.14 -23.61
N GLY A 390 -33.95 1.58 -24.09
CA GLY A 390 -34.20 2.75 -24.94
C GLY A 390 -33.83 4.12 -24.35
N GLY A 391 -32.52 4.36 -24.24
CA GLY A 391 -31.95 5.66 -23.91
C GLY A 391 -31.82 6.59 -25.12
N ASP A 392 -31.51 7.85 -24.80
CA ASP A 392 -31.16 8.87 -25.78
C ASP A 392 -29.63 8.92 -25.92
N TYR A 393 -29.14 8.68 -27.13
CA TYR A 393 -27.72 8.66 -27.46
C TYR A 393 -27.36 9.88 -28.28
N THR A 394 -26.25 10.54 -27.93
CA THR A 394 -25.75 11.72 -28.65
C THR A 394 -24.37 11.44 -29.19
N ILE A 395 -24.20 11.53 -30.50
CA ILE A 395 -22.89 11.49 -31.17
C ILE A 395 -22.51 12.92 -31.53
N THR A 396 -21.48 13.46 -30.87
CA THR A 396 -21.20 14.90 -30.88
C THR A 396 -20.41 15.37 -32.10
N ASP A 397 -19.63 14.48 -32.72
CA ASP A 397 -18.62 14.83 -33.71
C ASP A 397 -18.54 13.83 -34.87
N PHE A 398 -19.65 13.18 -35.22
CA PHE A 398 -19.66 12.08 -36.20
C PHE A 398 -18.97 12.43 -37.54
N GLY A 399 -19.07 13.67 -38.01
CA GLY A 399 -18.44 14.14 -39.24
C GLY A 399 -17.08 14.86 -39.06
N SER A 400 -16.52 14.90 -37.85
CA SER A 400 -15.27 15.61 -37.54
C SER A 400 -14.04 14.95 -38.16
N ALA A 401 -14.09 13.63 -38.37
CA ALA A 401 -13.02 12.84 -38.92
C ALA A 401 -13.54 11.88 -40.02
N ALA A 402 -12.64 11.53 -40.95
CA ALA A 402 -12.99 10.65 -42.06
C ALA A 402 -13.22 9.21 -41.59
N GLY A 403 -14.18 8.53 -42.22
CA GLY A 403 -14.38 7.10 -42.05
C GLY A 403 -15.12 6.68 -40.78
N ASN A 404 -15.67 7.62 -40.00
CA ASN A 404 -16.50 7.30 -38.86
C ASN A 404 -17.73 6.47 -39.28
N LEU A 405 -18.06 5.44 -38.51
CA LEU A 405 -19.17 4.53 -38.77
C LEU A 405 -20.05 4.36 -37.54
N MET A 406 -21.35 4.15 -37.79
CA MET A 406 -22.34 3.76 -36.80
C MET A 406 -22.67 2.27 -36.94
N ALA A 407 -22.43 1.50 -35.89
CA ALA A 407 -22.72 0.07 -35.83
C ALA A 407 -24.02 -0.18 -35.08
N LEU A 408 -25.01 -0.78 -35.76
CA LEU A 408 -26.29 -1.14 -35.15
C LEU A 408 -26.45 -2.65 -35.13
N TYR A 409 -26.12 -3.26 -34.00
CA TYR A 409 -26.06 -4.71 -33.85
C TYR A 409 -27.42 -5.29 -33.42
N GLN A 410 -27.84 -6.36 -34.09
CA GLN A 410 -29.05 -7.15 -33.79
C GLN A 410 -30.39 -6.41 -34.00
N TYR A 411 -30.38 -5.23 -34.63
CA TYR A 411 -31.59 -4.50 -34.98
C TYR A 411 -32.35 -5.06 -36.19
N GLY A 412 -31.75 -5.99 -36.95
CA GLY A 412 -32.38 -6.62 -38.11
C GLY A 412 -32.49 -5.69 -39.33
N LEU A 413 -31.74 -4.60 -39.35
CA LEU A 413 -31.82 -3.52 -40.35
C LEU A 413 -31.28 -3.91 -41.73
N GLN A 414 -30.54 -5.02 -41.82
CA GLN A 414 -30.03 -5.58 -43.07
C GLN A 414 -31.12 -6.23 -43.94
N ASN A 415 -32.29 -6.49 -43.37
CA ASN A 415 -33.40 -7.17 -44.03
C ASN A 415 -34.56 -6.19 -44.30
N ASN A 416 -35.39 -6.48 -45.32
CA ASN A 416 -36.67 -5.81 -45.56
C ASN A 416 -36.60 -4.27 -45.56
N ASP A 417 -35.59 -3.68 -46.20
CA ASP A 417 -35.36 -2.23 -46.24
C ASP A 417 -35.27 -1.55 -44.85
N GLY A 418 -34.87 -2.30 -43.81
CA GLY A 418 -34.90 -1.85 -42.43
C GLY A 418 -34.13 -0.55 -42.20
N LEU A 419 -32.86 -0.47 -42.61
CA LEU A 419 -32.08 0.77 -42.48
C LEU A 419 -32.68 1.91 -43.31
N ALA A 420 -33.14 1.64 -44.53
CA ALA A 420 -33.74 2.66 -45.39
C ALA A 420 -35.01 3.25 -44.76
N SER A 421 -35.83 2.42 -44.11
CA SER A 421 -37.00 2.85 -43.35
C SER A 421 -36.62 3.76 -42.18
N VAL A 422 -35.62 3.37 -41.38
CA VAL A 422 -35.11 4.20 -40.26
C VAL A 422 -34.62 5.56 -40.77
N LEU A 423 -33.82 5.57 -41.84
CA LEU A 423 -33.30 6.82 -42.42
C LEU A 423 -34.41 7.70 -43.01
N SER A 424 -35.44 7.12 -43.62
CA SER A 424 -36.58 7.87 -44.18
C SER A 424 -37.45 8.53 -43.11
N ASN A 425 -37.44 7.99 -41.89
CA ASN A 425 -38.16 8.53 -40.73
C ASN A 425 -37.26 9.40 -39.84
N ALA A 426 -36.02 9.66 -40.25
CA ALA A 426 -35.11 10.51 -39.49
C ALA A 426 -35.65 11.95 -39.41
N THR A 427 -35.47 12.58 -38.25
CA THR A 427 -35.83 13.98 -38.03
C THR A 427 -34.59 14.85 -38.17
N VAL A 428 -34.61 15.80 -39.10
CA VAL A 428 -33.55 16.81 -39.25
C VAL A 428 -34.04 18.14 -38.67
N ALA A 429 -33.42 18.59 -37.58
CA ALA A 429 -33.79 19.83 -36.91
C ALA A 429 -32.57 20.48 -36.25
N GLY A 430 -32.46 21.81 -36.35
CA GLY A 430 -31.39 22.57 -35.69
C GLY A 430 -29.96 22.22 -36.15
N GLY A 431 -29.80 21.66 -37.36
CA GLY A 431 -28.50 21.21 -37.88
C GLY A 431 -28.09 19.79 -37.47
N ASN A 432 -28.97 19.06 -36.77
CA ASN A 432 -28.74 17.69 -36.32
C ASN A 432 -29.71 16.73 -37.00
N THR A 433 -29.33 15.46 -37.08
CA THR A 433 -30.22 14.37 -37.52
C THR A 433 -30.45 13.40 -36.37
N THR A 434 -31.71 13.08 -36.08
CA THR A 434 -32.08 12.08 -35.08
C THR A 434 -32.78 10.91 -35.76
N ILE A 435 -32.33 9.68 -35.46
CA ILE A 435 -33.00 8.44 -35.85
C ILE A 435 -33.60 7.76 -34.62
N GLU A 436 -34.70 7.06 -34.79
CA GLU A 436 -35.34 6.25 -33.75
C GLU A 436 -35.31 4.78 -34.17
N LEU A 437 -34.92 3.91 -33.24
CA LEU A 437 -34.77 2.47 -33.46
C LEU A 437 -35.99 1.70 -32.96
N SER A 438 -36.06 0.41 -33.30
CA SER A 438 -37.21 -0.46 -32.98
C SER A 438 -37.49 -0.66 -31.48
N ASP A 439 -36.52 -0.34 -30.61
CA ASP A 439 -36.64 -0.40 -29.15
C ASP A 439 -36.89 0.99 -28.51
N ASN A 440 -37.22 1.99 -29.34
CA ASN A 440 -37.40 3.40 -28.99
C ASN A 440 -36.11 4.14 -28.59
N SER A 441 -34.93 3.52 -28.75
CA SER A 441 -33.66 4.25 -28.62
C SER A 441 -33.60 5.35 -29.67
N LYS A 442 -33.15 6.53 -29.28
CA LYS A 442 -32.92 7.65 -30.21
C LYS A 442 -31.44 7.95 -30.31
N ILE A 443 -30.94 8.10 -31.53
CA ILE A 443 -29.55 8.50 -31.76
C ILE A 443 -29.57 9.85 -32.46
N THR A 444 -29.00 10.85 -31.82
CA THR A 444 -28.83 12.20 -32.37
C THR A 444 -27.39 12.40 -32.84
N PHE A 445 -27.23 12.69 -34.12
CA PHE A 445 -25.95 13.03 -34.75
C PHE A 445 -25.85 14.54 -34.85
N VAL A 446 -24.98 15.11 -34.02
CA VAL A 446 -24.79 16.57 -33.94
C VAL A 446 -24.05 17.07 -35.18
N GLY A 447 -24.58 18.12 -35.80
CA GLY A 447 -23.97 18.77 -36.97
C GLY A 447 -24.07 17.98 -38.28
N ILE A 448 -24.84 16.88 -38.32
CA ILE A 448 -25.05 16.07 -39.52
C ILE A 448 -26.48 16.25 -40.02
N THR A 449 -26.65 16.50 -41.32
CA THR A 449 -27.96 16.70 -41.96
C THR A 449 -28.23 15.73 -43.12
N ASP A 450 -27.26 14.89 -43.47
CA ASP A 450 -27.23 14.07 -44.69
C ASP A 450 -26.78 12.62 -44.44
N LEU A 451 -27.20 12.05 -43.30
CA LEU A 451 -26.96 10.63 -43.00
C LEU A 451 -27.47 9.72 -44.12
N ASN A 452 -26.65 8.74 -44.48
CA ASN A 452 -26.97 7.78 -45.53
C ASN A 452 -26.41 6.39 -45.19
N ALA A 453 -26.73 5.39 -46.02
CA ALA A 453 -26.39 4.00 -45.75
C ALA A 453 -24.88 3.73 -45.58
N SER A 454 -23.99 4.51 -46.20
CA SER A 454 -22.54 4.29 -46.05
C SER A 454 -22.01 4.74 -44.69
N ASN A 455 -22.80 5.47 -43.90
CA ASN A 455 -22.45 5.84 -42.53
C ASN A 455 -22.65 4.68 -41.55
N PHE A 456 -23.25 3.57 -41.99
CA PHE A 456 -23.64 2.46 -41.11
C PHE A 456 -22.93 1.16 -41.46
N THR A 457 -22.63 0.39 -40.43
CA THR A 457 -22.29 -1.04 -40.52
C THR A 457 -23.31 -1.84 -39.71
N LEU A 458 -23.81 -2.94 -40.27
CA LEU A 458 -24.95 -3.67 -39.72
C LEU A 458 -24.56 -5.14 -39.48
N SER A 459 -25.10 -5.73 -38.42
CA SER A 459 -25.02 -7.18 -38.17
C SER A 459 -26.25 -7.70 -37.46
#